data_AF-A0A1I4UPK1-F1
#
_entry.id   AF-A0A1I4UPK1-F1
#
_cell.length_a   1.000
_cell.length_b   1.000
_cell.length_c   1.000
_cell.angle_alpha   90.00
_cell.angle_beta   90.00
_cell.angle_gamma   90.00
#
_symmetry.space_group_name_H-M   'P 1'
#
loop_
_entity.id
_entity.type
_entity.pdbx_description
1 polymer ?
#
loop_
_entity_poly.entity_id
_entity_poly.type
_entity_poly.pdbx_seq_one_letter_code
_entity_poly.pdbx_strand_id
1 'polypeptide(L)'
;MSSGCTEQQDEFTISDNATIISIKYVTNSSNNTEKQVLVINSTSMDLSIYDPTNELKAHYTRPMIKYQWKQPPYMLTGKPFLKISSSSEAQMILPDLPDSGTLEVTVLQDGAIHTITIDSGSSEYQLNDKYEIQSYIDTQRLLALEPSEEETQKITEQWITSMPTYSYDGYNLTLEEHIVLDTLPSIHGLTYTFTSSHEGYGDRSDEVLTEVVTNHTIRVSLSQREIRKAIIDEAWDEITQEPV
;
A
#
# COMPACT_ATOMS: atom_id res chain seq x y z
N MET A 1 35.69 -42.13 -21.37
CA MET A 1 34.93 -41.64 -20.22
C MET A 1 35.33 -40.19 -20.00
N SER A 2 34.50 -39.24 -20.42
CA SER A 2 34.74 -37.80 -20.19
C SER A 2 33.79 -37.38 -19.09
N SER A 3 34.32 -37.18 -17.88
CA SER A 3 33.58 -36.67 -16.75
C SER A 3 33.44 -35.16 -16.92
N GLY A 4 32.32 -34.73 -17.52
CA GLY A 4 31.90 -33.34 -17.47
C GLY A 4 31.43 -33.04 -16.05
N CYS A 5 32.22 -32.27 -15.31
CA CYS A 5 31.77 -31.66 -14.06
C CYS A 5 30.61 -30.72 -14.40
N THR A 6 29.42 -31.04 -13.90
CA THR A 6 28.32 -30.09 -13.84
C THR A 6 28.66 -29.12 -12.72
N GLU A 7 29.09 -27.90 -13.05
CA GLU A 7 29.12 -26.81 -12.07
C GLU A 7 27.71 -26.67 -11.52
N GLN A 8 27.55 -26.95 -10.23
CA GLN A 8 26.33 -26.70 -9.49
C GLN A 8 26.20 -25.17 -9.42
N GLN A 9 25.35 -24.59 -10.28
CA GLN A 9 25.01 -23.18 -10.18
C GLN A 9 24.42 -22.97 -8.78
N ASP A 10 25.14 -22.22 -7.94
CA ASP A 10 24.64 -21.87 -6.61
C ASP A 10 23.29 -21.15 -6.78
N GLU A 11 22.26 -21.75 -6.21
CA GLU A 11 20.90 -21.23 -6.25
C GLU A 11 20.89 -19.84 -5.61
N PHE A 12 20.38 -18.83 -6.31
CA PHE A 12 20.29 -17.46 -5.77
C PHE A 12 19.48 -17.50 -4.47
N THR A 13 20.04 -17.00 -3.37
CA THR A 13 19.38 -16.95 -2.04
C THR A 13 19.39 -15.51 -1.53
N ILE A 14 18.40 -15.15 -0.71
CA ILE A 14 18.34 -13.83 -0.06
C ILE A 14 18.97 -13.90 1.33
N SER A 15 19.96 -13.06 1.55
CA SER A 15 20.65 -12.90 2.84
C SER A 15 19.83 -12.07 3.85
N ASP A 16 20.09 -12.27 5.15
CA ASP A 16 19.39 -11.54 6.22
C ASP A 16 19.63 -10.01 6.19
N ASN A 17 20.75 -9.57 5.58
CA ASN A 17 21.14 -8.17 5.39
C ASN A 17 20.79 -7.63 3.99
N ALA A 18 20.05 -8.40 3.17
CA ALA A 18 19.65 -7.95 1.85
C ALA A 18 18.76 -6.71 1.90
N THR A 19 18.85 -5.90 0.85
CA THR A 19 17.87 -4.85 0.55
C THR A 19 17.29 -5.13 -0.82
N ILE A 20 15.96 -5.24 -0.89
CA ILE A 20 15.20 -5.39 -2.13
C ILE A 20 14.66 -4.00 -2.49
N ILE A 21 14.94 -3.55 -3.71
CA ILE A 21 14.43 -2.31 -4.27
C ILE A 21 13.55 -2.72 -5.44
N SER A 22 12.37 -2.14 -5.54
CA SER A 22 11.50 -2.37 -6.69
C SER A 22 10.92 -1.07 -7.21
N ILE A 23 10.97 -0.89 -8.52
CA ILE A 23 10.47 0.29 -9.23
C ILE A 23 9.33 -0.16 -10.14
N LYS A 24 8.16 0.47 -10.02
CA LYS A 24 7.00 0.23 -10.87
C LYS A 24 6.49 1.54 -11.44
N TYR A 25 6.22 1.56 -12.74
CA TYR A 25 5.57 2.67 -13.42
C TYR A 25 4.07 2.36 -13.56
N VAL A 26 3.23 3.22 -12.97
CA VAL A 26 1.78 3.06 -12.94
C VAL A 26 1.15 4.20 -13.72
N THR A 27 0.52 3.88 -14.84
CA THR A 27 -0.21 4.86 -15.66
C THR A 27 -1.65 4.93 -15.18
N ASN A 28 -2.10 6.13 -14.82
CA ASN A 28 -3.48 6.36 -14.42
C ASN A 28 -4.39 6.64 -15.64
N SER A 29 -5.70 6.76 -15.41
CA SER A 29 -6.72 7.03 -16.45
C SER A 29 -6.51 8.35 -17.22
N SER A 30 -5.68 9.26 -16.72
CA SER A 30 -5.30 10.51 -17.38
C SER A 30 -4.00 10.39 -18.19
N ASN A 31 -3.50 9.17 -18.44
CA ASN A 31 -2.20 8.88 -19.05
C ASN A 31 -1.01 9.48 -18.29
N ASN A 32 -1.19 9.77 -16.99
CA ASN A 32 -0.10 10.26 -16.16
C ASN A 32 0.61 9.05 -15.54
N THR A 33 1.91 8.92 -15.78
CA THR A 33 2.72 7.81 -15.25
C THR A 33 3.34 8.23 -13.93
N GLU A 34 2.89 7.61 -12.85
CA GLU A 34 3.50 7.74 -11.52
C GLU A 34 4.57 6.67 -11.34
N LYS A 35 5.64 7.03 -10.62
CA LYS A 35 6.73 6.10 -10.28
C LYS A 35 6.61 5.69 -8.82
N GLN A 36 6.50 4.39 -8.57
CA GLN A 36 6.45 3.82 -7.22
C GLN A 36 7.76 3.08 -6.93
N VAL A 37 8.45 3.48 -5.88
CA VAL A 37 9.69 2.86 -5.40
C VAL A 37 9.42 2.21 -4.06
N LEU A 38 9.55 0.87 -4.00
CA LEU A 38 9.45 0.09 -2.78
C LEU A 38 10.85 -0.38 -2.36
N VAL A 39 11.25 -0.09 -1.13
CA VAL A 39 12.48 -0.58 -0.51
C VAL A 39 12.12 -1.49 0.65
N ILE A 40 12.67 -2.69 0.68
CA ILE A 40 12.39 -3.71 1.69
C ILE A 40 13.72 -4.19 2.25
N ASN A 41 13.83 -4.21 3.57
CA ASN A 41 14.97 -4.79 4.28
C ASN A 41 14.48 -5.45 5.59
N SER A 42 15.41 -5.95 6.40
CA SER A 42 15.10 -6.63 7.66
C SER A 42 14.46 -5.75 8.74
N THR A 43 14.41 -4.44 8.53
CA THR A 43 13.91 -3.44 9.51
C THR A 43 12.65 -2.71 9.04
N SER A 44 12.48 -2.48 7.75
CA SER A 44 11.36 -1.70 7.20
C SER A 44 10.94 -2.12 5.78
N MET A 45 9.71 -1.73 5.44
CA MET A 45 9.20 -1.55 4.08
C MET A 45 8.91 -0.06 3.87
N ASP A 46 9.58 0.55 2.91
CA ASP A 46 9.47 1.95 2.58
C ASP A 46 8.91 2.11 1.17
N LEU A 47 7.71 2.65 1.02
CA LEU A 47 7.08 2.92 -0.26
C LEU A 47 7.06 4.42 -0.53
N SER A 48 7.73 4.83 -1.61
CA SER A 48 7.76 6.21 -2.09
C SER A 48 7.02 6.32 -3.41
N ILE A 49 6.13 7.30 -3.53
CA ILE A 49 5.36 7.59 -4.75
C ILE A 49 5.81 8.94 -5.28
N TYR A 50 6.24 8.95 -6.53
CA TYR A 50 6.68 10.14 -7.23
C TYR A 50 5.71 10.47 -8.36
N ASP A 51 5.52 11.76 -8.58
CA ASP A 51 4.80 12.27 -9.73
C ASP A 51 5.64 12.07 -11.02
N PRO A 52 5.08 12.41 -12.20
CA PRO A 52 5.82 12.32 -13.46
C PRO A 52 7.02 13.27 -13.58
N THR A 53 7.09 14.32 -12.74
CA THR A 53 8.21 15.26 -12.70
C THR A 53 9.34 14.80 -11.75
N ASN A 54 9.18 13.62 -11.13
CA ASN A 54 10.03 13.04 -10.09
C ASN A 54 9.98 13.78 -8.74
N GLU A 55 8.94 14.55 -8.48
CA GLU A 55 8.67 15.12 -7.15
C GLU A 55 8.00 14.07 -6.25
N LEU A 56 8.41 14.00 -4.98
CA LEU A 56 7.86 13.06 -4.01
C LEU A 56 6.44 13.48 -3.62
N LYS A 57 5.44 12.66 -3.95
CA LYS A 57 4.04 12.87 -3.56
C LYS A 57 3.72 12.29 -2.19
N ALA A 58 4.23 11.09 -1.91
CA ALA A 58 3.93 10.36 -0.69
C ALA A 58 5.07 9.41 -0.32
N HIS A 59 5.22 9.17 0.98
CA HIS A 59 6.18 8.22 1.52
C HIS A 59 5.54 7.51 2.72
N TYR A 60 5.63 6.17 2.72
CA TYR A 60 5.08 5.32 3.76
C TYR A 60 6.14 4.38 4.28
N THR A 61 6.32 4.34 5.60
CA THR A 61 7.24 3.42 6.27
C THR A 61 6.44 2.47 7.14
N ARG A 62 6.61 1.18 6.90
CA ARG A 62 6.09 0.12 7.76
C ARG A 62 7.24 -0.65 8.38
N PRO A 63 7.29 -0.78 9.72
CA PRO A 63 8.27 -1.64 10.38
C PRO A 63 8.14 -3.10 9.89
N MET A 64 9.27 -3.72 9.61
CA MET A 64 9.30 -5.10 9.14
C MET A 64 9.02 -6.07 10.28
N ILE A 65 8.00 -6.93 10.11
CA ILE A 65 7.75 -8.00 11.06
C ILE A 65 8.76 -9.12 10.81
N LYS A 66 9.51 -9.52 11.84
CA LYS A 66 10.61 -10.51 11.72
C LYS A 66 10.21 -11.80 11.00
N TYR A 67 8.98 -12.30 11.20
CA TYR A 67 8.49 -13.48 10.48
C TYR A 67 8.26 -13.19 8.99
N GLN A 68 7.72 -12.01 8.64
CA GLN A 68 7.54 -11.59 7.25
C GLN A 68 8.87 -11.47 6.50
N TRP A 69 9.95 -11.01 7.15
CA TRP A 69 11.30 -10.98 6.57
C TRP A 69 11.99 -12.36 6.49
N LYS A 70 11.48 -13.36 7.20
CA LYS A 70 12.00 -14.74 7.14
C LYS A 70 11.27 -15.63 6.14
N GLN A 71 10.18 -15.14 5.55
CA GLN A 71 9.42 -15.75 4.45
C GLN A 71 9.95 -15.44 3.01
N PRO A 72 10.76 -14.38 2.73
CA PRO A 72 11.36 -14.10 1.42
C PRO A 72 12.22 -15.22 0.84
N PRO A 73 12.94 -16.06 1.64
CA PRO A 73 13.74 -17.16 1.11
C PRO A 73 12.98 -18.19 0.26
N TYR A 74 11.65 -18.14 0.14
CA TYR A 74 10.90 -19.10 -0.68
C TYR A 74 10.43 -18.56 -2.04
N MET A 75 10.21 -17.24 -2.18
CA MET A 75 9.56 -16.69 -3.40
C MET A 75 10.57 -16.14 -4.41
N LEU A 76 11.73 -15.67 -3.95
CA LEU A 76 12.78 -15.10 -4.79
C LEU A 76 14.01 -16.01 -4.91
N THR A 77 14.17 -16.98 -4.01
CA THR A 77 15.25 -17.97 -4.07
C THR A 77 15.10 -18.84 -5.32
N GLY A 78 16.21 -19.13 -5.99
CA GLY A 78 16.24 -19.95 -7.21
C GLY A 78 15.62 -19.29 -8.44
N LYS A 79 15.12 -18.05 -8.33
CA LYS A 79 14.59 -17.29 -9.46
C LYS A 79 15.71 -16.72 -10.34
N PRO A 80 15.46 -16.51 -11.65
CA PRO A 80 16.49 -16.13 -12.62
C PRO A 80 16.84 -14.63 -12.54
N PHE A 81 17.37 -14.19 -11.39
CA PHE A 81 17.96 -12.86 -11.29
C PHE A 81 19.26 -12.80 -12.10
N LEU A 82 19.41 -11.77 -12.93
CA LEU A 82 20.67 -11.53 -13.62
C LEU A 82 21.66 -10.93 -12.61
N LYS A 83 22.79 -11.61 -12.40
CA LYS A 83 23.90 -11.08 -11.59
C LYS A 83 24.60 -9.99 -12.41
N ILE A 84 24.58 -8.76 -11.92
CA ILE A 84 25.24 -7.62 -12.57
C ILE A 84 26.42 -7.19 -11.72
N SER A 85 27.58 -7.03 -12.35
CA SER A 85 28.87 -6.80 -11.69
C SER A 85 29.10 -5.34 -11.24
N SER A 86 28.26 -4.38 -11.65
CA SER A 86 28.45 -2.97 -11.28
C SER A 86 27.15 -2.15 -11.25
N SER A 87 27.11 -1.15 -10.35
CA SER A 87 25.99 -0.21 -10.19
C SER A 87 25.76 0.69 -11.41
N SER A 88 26.80 0.89 -12.23
CA SER A 88 26.75 1.67 -13.48
C SER A 88 26.03 0.94 -14.61
N GLU A 89 26.08 -0.40 -14.63
CA GLU A 89 25.35 -1.24 -15.59
C GLU A 89 23.87 -1.38 -15.21
N ALA A 90 23.54 -1.40 -13.90
CA ALA A 90 22.16 -1.39 -13.43
C ALA A 90 21.40 -0.11 -13.84
N GLN A 91 22.09 1.05 -13.88
CA GLN A 91 21.51 2.32 -14.37
C GLN A 91 21.21 2.31 -15.88
N MET A 92 21.76 1.37 -16.66
CA MET A 92 21.52 1.23 -18.11
C MET A 92 20.33 0.31 -18.47
N ILE A 93 19.64 -0.26 -17.47
CA ILE A 93 18.39 -1.03 -17.65
C ILE A 93 17.18 -0.18 -17.24
N LEU A 94 17.29 1.15 -17.33
CA LEU A 94 16.12 2.01 -17.38
C LEU A 94 15.49 1.80 -18.76
N PRO A 95 14.21 1.40 -18.87
CA PRO A 95 13.57 1.33 -20.17
C PRO A 95 13.55 2.74 -20.79
N ASP A 96 14.02 2.85 -22.04
CA ASP A 96 13.95 4.08 -22.84
C ASP A 96 12.50 4.57 -23.03
N LEU A 97 11.53 3.70 -22.76
CA LEU A 97 10.10 3.95 -22.83
C LEU A 97 9.44 3.40 -21.56
N PRO A 98 8.88 4.23 -20.67
CA PRO A 98 8.05 3.77 -19.58
C PRO A 98 6.73 3.22 -20.15
N ASP A 99 6.74 1.97 -20.61
CA ASP A 99 5.50 1.27 -20.88
C ASP A 99 4.83 0.94 -19.54
N SER A 100 3.54 1.28 -19.46
CA SER A 100 2.69 1.00 -18.30
C SER A 100 2.80 -0.48 -17.94
N GLY A 101 3.30 -0.80 -16.75
CA GLY A 101 3.44 -2.19 -16.31
C GLY A 101 4.86 -2.77 -16.34
N THR A 102 5.91 -1.98 -16.63
CA THR A 102 7.29 -2.45 -16.37
C THR A 102 7.59 -2.45 -14.86
N LEU A 103 8.02 -3.61 -14.35
CA LEU A 103 8.53 -3.79 -12.99
C LEU A 103 10.03 -4.08 -13.02
N GLU A 104 10.80 -3.30 -12.28
CA GLU A 104 12.20 -3.61 -11.96
C GLU A 104 12.31 -4.08 -10.51
N VAL A 105 13.12 -5.12 -10.27
CA VAL A 105 13.46 -5.60 -8.93
C VAL A 105 14.96 -5.79 -8.84
N THR A 106 15.57 -5.12 -7.87
CA THR A 106 17.00 -5.18 -7.55
C THR A 106 17.20 -5.71 -6.15
N VAL A 107 18.09 -6.67 -5.98
CA VAL A 107 18.53 -7.18 -4.68
C VAL A 107 19.99 -6.80 -4.45
N LEU A 108 20.22 -6.01 -3.41
CA LEU A 108 21.53 -5.61 -2.92
C LEU A 108 21.91 -6.50 -1.74
N GLN A 109 22.95 -7.31 -1.87
CA GLN A 109 23.44 -8.16 -0.80
C GLN A 109 24.90 -8.57 -0.99
N ASP A 110 25.64 -8.70 0.10
CA ASP A 110 27.02 -9.19 0.12
C ASP A 110 27.96 -8.50 -0.91
N GLY A 111 27.73 -7.22 -1.16
CA GLY A 111 28.49 -6.42 -2.15
C GLY A 111 28.13 -6.70 -3.62
N ALA A 112 27.13 -7.53 -3.89
CA ALA A 112 26.62 -7.84 -5.21
C ALA A 112 25.25 -7.20 -5.49
N ILE A 113 24.98 -6.94 -6.77
CA ILE A 113 23.73 -6.39 -7.28
C ILE A 113 23.10 -7.43 -8.21
N HIS A 114 21.85 -7.78 -7.93
CA HIS A 114 21.09 -8.74 -8.74
C HIS A 114 19.82 -8.05 -9.21
N THR A 115 19.59 -7.95 -10.52
CA THR A 115 18.43 -7.24 -11.06
C THR A 115 17.62 -8.13 -12.00
N ILE A 116 16.31 -7.94 -12.02
CA ILE A 116 15.40 -8.48 -13.02
C ILE A 116 14.44 -7.38 -13.47
N THR A 117 14.15 -7.35 -14.76
CA THR A 117 13.14 -6.48 -15.37
C THR A 117 12.02 -7.35 -15.94
N ILE A 118 10.78 -7.01 -15.58
CA ILE A 118 9.58 -7.73 -15.97
C ILE A 118 8.71 -6.76 -16.76
N ASP A 119 8.58 -7.01 -18.05
CA ASP A 119 7.63 -6.31 -18.92
C ASP A 119 6.31 -7.08 -18.96
N SER A 120 5.26 -6.47 -18.40
CA SER A 120 3.90 -7.03 -18.33
C SER A 120 3.24 -7.25 -19.70
N GLY A 121 3.76 -6.66 -20.78
CA GLY A 121 3.26 -6.83 -22.15
C GLY A 121 3.90 -7.99 -22.92
N SER A 122 4.95 -8.61 -22.38
CA SER A 122 5.73 -9.63 -23.10
C SER A 122 5.13 -11.04 -22.99
N SER A 123 5.24 -11.87 -24.04
CA SER A 123 4.84 -13.29 -23.98
C SER A 123 5.73 -14.11 -23.03
N GLU A 124 6.93 -13.60 -22.69
CA GLU A 124 7.80 -14.15 -21.64
C GLU A 124 7.23 -13.99 -20.22
N TYR A 125 6.22 -13.12 -20.03
CA TYR A 125 5.44 -13.02 -18.79
C TYR A 125 4.76 -14.35 -18.41
N GLN A 126 4.62 -15.28 -19.36
CA GLN A 126 4.05 -16.62 -19.13
C GLN A 126 5.03 -17.61 -18.45
N LEU A 127 6.24 -17.20 -18.09
CA LEU A 127 7.10 -17.98 -17.19
C LEU A 127 6.60 -17.79 -15.74
N ASN A 128 6.18 -18.88 -15.08
CA ASN A 128 5.65 -18.88 -13.69
C ASN A 128 6.48 -18.02 -12.73
N ASP A 129 7.81 -18.04 -12.88
CA ASP A 129 8.75 -17.31 -12.04
C ASP A 129 8.59 -15.77 -12.09
N LYS A 130 8.39 -15.17 -13.26
CA LYS A 130 8.24 -13.71 -13.39
C LYS A 130 6.91 -13.25 -12.78
N TYR A 131 5.85 -14.02 -12.96
CA TYR A 131 4.55 -13.77 -12.35
C TYR A 131 4.61 -13.85 -10.81
N GLU A 132 5.28 -14.86 -10.26
CA GLU A 132 5.45 -15.02 -8.81
C GLU A 132 6.23 -13.85 -8.19
N ILE A 133 7.29 -13.36 -8.86
CA ILE A 133 8.03 -12.17 -8.42
C ILE A 133 7.11 -10.95 -8.43
N GLN A 134 6.40 -10.70 -9.54
CA GLN A 134 5.47 -9.57 -9.66
C GLN A 134 4.40 -9.62 -8.56
N SER A 135 3.77 -10.78 -8.35
CA SER A 135 2.73 -10.99 -7.35
C SER A 135 3.25 -10.77 -5.92
N TYR A 136 4.43 -11.29 -5.60
CA TYR A 136 5.09 -11.04 -4.31
C TYR A 136 5.32 -9.55 -4.11
N ILE A 137 5.90 -8.89 -5.10
CA ILE A 137 6.29 -7.48 -5.05
C ILE A 137 5.08 -6.52 -5.01
N ASP A 138 3.96 -6.89 -5.65
CA ASP A 138 2.68 -6.18 -5.51
C ASP A 138 2.05 -6.39 -4.13
N THR A 139 2.14 -7.60 -3.58
CA THR A 139 1.72 -7.89 -2.20
C THR A 139 2.51 -7.04 -1.20
N GLN A 140 3.83 -6.90 -1.37
CA GLN A 140 4.65 -6.06 -0.50
C GLN A 140 4.27 -4.57 -0.60
N ARG A 141 3.82 -4.09 -1.77
CA ARG A 141 3.28 -2.71 -1.91
C ARG A 141 2.00 -2.52 -1.12
N LEU A 142 1.06 -3.46 -1.23
CA LEU A 142 -0.18 -3.43 -0.44
C LEU A 142 0.16 -3.42 1.05
N LEU A 143 1.09 -4.27 1.47
CA LEU A 143 1.57 -4.31 2.85
C LEU A 143 2.24 -3.00 3.29
N ALA A 144 3.02 -2.33 2.44
CA ALA A 144 3.64 -1.05 2.75
C ALA A 144 2.63 0.12 2.86
N LEU A 145 1.47 0.00 2.21
CA LEU A 145 0.37 0.95 2.32
C LEU A 145 -0.45 0.79 3.61
N GLU A 146 -0.34 -0.34 4.30
CA GLU A 146 -1.06 -0.60 5.55
C GLU A 146 -0.70 0.46 6.61
N PRO A 147 -1.67 1.27 7.06
CA PRO A 147 -1.45 2.23 8.14
C PRO A 147 -1.23 1.53 9.49
N SER A 148 -0.52 2.20 10.39
CA SER A 148 -0.49 1.78 11.80
C SER A 148 -1.85 2.01 12.46
N GLU A 149 -2.08 1.40 13.63
CA GLU A 149 -3.33 1.62 14.39
C GLU A 149 -3.56 3.11 14.72
N GLU A 150 -2.51 3.79 15.23
CA GLU A 150 -2.51 5.22 15.54
C GLU A 150 -2.80 6.08 14.29
N GLU A 151 -2.19 5.73 13.16
CA GLU A 151 -2.40 6.45 11.92
C GLU A 151 -3.80 6.24 11.36
N THR A 152 -4.34 5.02 11.45
CA THR A 152 -5.73 4.72 11.07
C THR A 152 -6.70 5.57 11.87
N GLN A 153 -6.55 5.63 13.20
CA GLN A 153 -7.40 6.48 14.05
C GLN A 153 -7.30 7.94 13.63
N LYS A 154 -6.08 8.46 13.44
CA LYS A 154 -5.86 9.83 12.99
C LYS A 154 -6.53 10.15 11.65
N ILE A 155 -6.38 9.28 10.64
CA ILE A 155 -7.02 9.45 9.33
C ILE A 155 -8.54 9.48 9.49
N THR A 156 -9.09 8.54 10.27
CA THR A 156 -10.53 8.44 10.49
C THR A 156 -11.09 9.63 11.26
N GLU A 157 -10.47 10.07 12.35
CA GLU A 157 -10.92 11.22 13.14
C GLU A 157 -10.84 12.53 12.33
N GLN A 158 -9.78 12.72 11.56
CA GLN A 158 -9.67 13.88 10.66
C GLN A 158 -10.77 13.87 9.60
N TRP A 159 -11.10 12.70 9.06
CA TRP A 159 -12.19 12.57 8.10
C TRP A 159 -13.55 12.84 8.75
N ILE A 160 -13.85 12.21 9.89
CA ILE A 160 -15.10 12.39 10.65
C ILE A 160 -15.29 13.87 11.00
N THR A 161 -14.27 14.53 11.54
CA THR A 161 -14.37 15.94 11.93
C THR A 161 -14.57 16.91 10.74
N SER A 162 -14.28 16.45 9.52
CA SER A 162 -14.52 17.20 8.28
C SER A 162 -15.85 16.86 7.59
N MET A 163 -16.56 15.83 8.05
CA MET A 163 -17.79 15.35 7.40
C MET A 163 -18.96 16.31 7.65
N PRO A 164 -19.92 16.44 6.71
CA PRO A 164 -21.06 17.34 6.84
C PRO A 164 -21.81 17.25 8.18
N THR A 165 -22.11 16.03 8.65
CA THR A 165 -22.86 15.85 9.91
C THR A 165 -22.11 16.38 11.13
N TYR A 166 -20.82 16.06 11.27
CA TYR A 166 -20.03 16.49 12.43
C TYR A 166 -19.63 17.96 12.34
N SER A 167 -19.23 18.43 11.16
CA SER A 167 -18.73 19.80 10.99
C SER A 167 -19.81 20.86 11.19
N TYR A 168 -21.09 20.49 11.02
CA TYR A 168 -22.22 21.37 11.29
C TYR A 168 -22.29 21.77 12.77
N ASP A 169 -22.33 20.78 13.67
CA ASP A 169 -22.53 21.03 15.12
C ASP A 169 -22.10 19.88 16.04
N GLY A 170 -21.24 18.98 15.56
CA GLY A 170 -20.74 17.82 16.26
C GLY A 170 -19.61 18.14 17.26
N TYR A 171 -19.58 17.41 18.37
CA TYR A 171 -18.56 17.50 19.42
C TYR A 171 -18.43 16.16 20.19
N ASN A 172 -17.44 16.06 21.08
CA ASN A 172 -17.17 14.87 21.91
C ASN A 172 -16.95 13.56 21.11
N LEU A 173 -16.18 13.63 20.02
CA LEU A 173 -15.83 12.43 19.25
C LEU A 173 -15.02 11.46 20.13
N THR A 174 -15.48 10.22 20.24
CA THR A 174 -14.86 9.18 21.07
C THR A 174 -14.78 7.87 20.29
N LEU A 175 -13.60 7.25 20.27
CA LEU A 175 -13.42 5.91 19.71
C LEU A 175 -13.96 4.87 20.69
N GLU A 176 -14.91 4.05 20.24
CA GLU A 176 -15.47 2.94 21.04
C GLU A 176 -14.80 1.61 20.71
N GLU A 177 -14.51 1.38 19.42
CA GLU A 177 -14.02 0.10 18.95
C GLU A 177 -13.16 0.24 17.69
N HIS A 178 -12.07 -0.53 17.64
CA HIS A 178 -11.23 -0.69 16.45
C HIS A 178 -11.00 -2.19 16.20
N ILE A 179 -11.53 -2.69 15.09
CA ILE A 179 -11.33 -4.07 14.62
C ILE A 179 -10.53 -4.03 13.32
N VAL A 180 -9.57 -4.94 13.18
CA VAL A 180 -8.84 -5.15 11.92
C VAL A 180 -9.23 -6.52 11.36
N LEU A 181 -9.79 -6.54 10.15
CA LEU A 181 -10.09 -7.77 9.44
C LEU A 181 -8.82 -8.27 8.75
N ASP A 182 -8.55 -9.57 8.88
CA ASP A 182 -7.41 -10.26 8.27
C ASP A 182 -7.65 -10.51 6.77
N THR A 183 -7.68 -9.41 6.02
CA THR A 183 -7.75 -9.37 4.55
C THR A 183 -6.47 -8.75 3.99
N LEU A 184 -6.25 -8.88 2.68
CA LEU A 184 -5.15 -8.20 1.99
C LEU A 184 -5.70 -7.39 0.79
N PRO A 185 -5.67 -6.04 0.84
CA PRO A 185 -5.26 -5.19 1.97
C PRO A 185 -6.15 -5.41 3.21
N SER A 186 -5.67 -5.02 4.38
CA SER A 186 -6.49 -5.10 5.60
C SER A 186 -7.65 -4.11 5.53
N ILE A 187 -8.74 -4.45 6.22
CA ILE A 187 -9.88 -3.57 6.40
C ILE A 187 -9.96 -3.23 7.88
N HIS A 188 -9.79 -1.95 8.20
CA HIS A 188 -9.99 -1.44 9.54
C HIS A 188 -11.43 -0.99 9.69
N GLY A 189 -12.17 -1.61 10.60
CA GLY A 189 -13.49 -1.15 11.06
C GLY A 189 -13.31 -0.35 12.34
N LEU A 190 -13.82 0.89 12.36
CA LEU A 190 -13.79 1.75 13.53
C LEU A 190 -15.22 2.19 13.87
N THR A 191 -15.57 2.11 15.14
CA THR A 191 -16.84 2.63 15.66
C THR A 191 -16.53 3.82 16.56
N TYR A 192 -17.12 4.97 16.27
CA TYR A 192 -17.04 6.17 17.09
C TYR A 192 -18.42 6.59 17.58
N THR A 193 -18.46 7.29 18.70
CA THR A 193 -19.61 8.07 19.14
C THR A 193 -19.30 9.56 19.11
N PHE A 194 -20.31 10.38 18.84
CA PHE A 194 -20.22 11.83 18.98
C PHE A 194 -21.59 12.42 19.32
N THR A 195 -21.62 13.69 19.72
CA THR A 195 -22.84 14.42 20.05
C THR A 195 -23.03 15.58 19.09
N SER A 196 -24.26 15.77 18.60
CA SER A 196 -24.70 16.94 17.83
C SER A 196 -25.62 17.82 18.70
N SER A 197 -25.69 19.11 18.39
CA SER A 197 -26.60 20.05 19.07
C SER A 197 -28.02 20.02 18.50
N HIS A 198 -28.19 19.46 17.30
CA HIS A 198 -29.44 19.26 16.59
C HIS A 198 -29.57 17.80 16.15
N GLU A 199 -30.81 17.38 15.91
CA GLU A 199 -31.11 16.11 15.28
C GLU A 199 -30.77 16.12 13.77
N GLY A 200 -30.75 14.93 13.17
CA GLY A 200 -30.55 14.74 11.73
C GLY A 200 -29.10 14.51 11.28
N TYR A 201 -28.90 14.49 9.97
CA TYR A 201 -27.65 14.13 9.30
C TYR A 201 -27.35 15.09 8.15
N GLY A 202 -26.10 15.12 7.70
CA GLY A 202 -25.62 15.93 6.59
C GLY A 202 -25.43 17.41 6.91
N ASP A 203 -25.25 18.21 5.86
CA ASP A 203 -25.27 19.67 5.96
C ASP A 203 -26.71 20.16 6.06
N ARG A 204 -27.02 20.81 7.18
CA ARG A 204 -28.35 21.32 7.51
C ARG A 204 -28.38 22.84 7.64
N SER A 205 -27.42 23.54 7.01
CA SER A 205 -27.28 25.00 7.08
C SER A 205 -28.49 25.79 6.58
N ASP A 206 -29.29 25.19 5.70
CA ASP A 206 -30.50 25.80 5.14
C ASP A 206 -31.79 25.44 5.89
N GLU A 207 -31.69 24.68 6.99
CA GLU A 207 -32.85 24.18 7.74
C GLU A 207 -33.11 24.96 9.03
N VAL A 208 -34.39 25.11 9.38
CA VAL A 208 -34.79 25.65 10.69
C VAL A 208 -34.92 24.49 11.66
N LEU A 209 -33.86 24.26 12.44
CA LEU A 209 -33.76 23.12 13.36
C LEU A 209 -34.15 23.50 14.79
N THR A 210 -34.59 22.49 15.55
CA THR A 210 -34.75 22.61 17.00
C THR A 210 -33.46 22.16 17.68
N GLU A 211 -32.98 22.91 18.67
CA GLU A 211 -31.84 22.50 19.51
C GLU A 211 -32.24 21.25 20.32
N VAL A 212 -31.74 20.10 19.88
CA VAL A 212 -31.95 18.79 20.50
C VAL A 212 -30.62 18.06 20.49
N VAL A 213 -30.01 17.97 21.67
CA VAL A 213 -28.75 17.24 21.88
C VAL A 213 -28.96 15.78 21.49
N THR A 214 -28.26 15.32 20.46
CA THR A 214 -28.43 13.99 19.88
C THR A 214 -27.09 13.26 19.89
N ASN A 215 -27.08 12.04 20.42
CA ASN A 215 -25.90 11.18 20.38
C ASN A 215 -25.96 10.29 19.14
N HIS A 216 -24.87 10.26 18.39
CA HIS A 216 -24.72 9.49 17.17
C HIS A 216 -23.64 8.43 17.35
N THR A 217 -23.83 7.30 16.67
CA THR A 217 -22.80 6.28 16.47
C THR A 217 -22.44 6.23 15.00
N ILE A 218 -21.16 6.36 14.67
CA ILE A 218 -20.66 6.23 13.29
C ILE A 218 -19.77 5.00 13.16
N ARG A 219 -20.06 4.18 12.15
CA ARG A 219 -19.25 3.02 11.75
C ARG A 219 -18.49 3.36 10.48
N VAL A 220 -17.16 3.36 10.56
CA VAL A 220 -16.26 3.69 9.46
C VAL A 220 -15.48 2.47 9.05
N SER A 221 -15.31 2.25 7.75
CA SER A 221 -14.32 1.30 7.23
C SER A 221 -13.23 2.03 6.45
N LEU A 222 -11.98 1.69 6.76
CA LEU A 222 -10.78 2.21 6.12
C LEU A 222 -10.01 1.05 5.48
N SER A 223 -9.57 1.22 4.23
CA SER A 223 -8.62 0.30 3.60
C SER A 223 -7.68 1.06 2.67
N GLN A 224 -6.39 0.72 2.73
CA GLN A 224 -5.33 1.43 1.99
C GLN A 224 -5.36 2.95 2.23
N ARG A 225 -5.55 3.37 3.49
CA ARG A 225 -5.61 4.80 3.91
C ARG A 225 -6.77 5.60 3.34
N GLU A 226 -7.73 4.94 2.70
CA GLU A 226 -8.94 5.57 2.16
C GLU A 226 -10.18 5.09 2.94
N ILE A 227 -11.06 6.03 3.27
CA ILE A 227 -12.37 5.72 3.84
C ILE A 227 -13.24 5.10 2.75
N ARG A 228 -13.78 3.90 3.02
CA ARG A 228 -14.59 3.12 2.08
C ARG A 228 -16.08 3.14 2.44
N LYS A 229 -16.40 3.27 3.73
CA LYS A 229 -17.77 3.42 4.24
C LYS A 229 -17.76 4.30 5.48
N ALA A 230 -18.82 5.07 5.69
CA ALA A 230 -19.03 5.86 6.89
C ALA A 230 -20.54 5.99 7.15
N ILE A 231 -21.08 5.14 8.02
CA ILE A 231 -22.51 5.04 8.27
C ILE A 231 -22.84 5.55 9.67
N ILE A 232 -23.73 6.56 9.76
CA ILE A 232 -24.22 7.11 11.03
C ILE A 232 -25.55 6.45 11.39
N ASP A 233 -25.66 5.98 12.64
CA ASP A 233 -26.85 5.40 13.26
C ASP A 233 -27.52 4.28 12.45
N GLU A 234 -26.73 3.59 11.61
CA GLU A 234 -27.21 2.58 10.65
C GLU A 234 -28.27 3.11 9.67
N ALA A 235 -28.40 4.43 9.55
CA ALA A 235 -29.48 5.10 8.84
C ALA A 235 -28.98 6.05 7.73
N TRP A 236 -27.75 6.56 7.83
CA TRP A 236 -27.23 7.58 6.92
C TRP A 236 -25.82 7.22 6.43
N ASP A 237 -25.60 7.21 5.11
CA ASP A 237 -24.28 7.10 4.50
C ASP A 237 -23.69 8.49 4.30
N GLU A 238 -22.65 8.79 5.06
CA GLU A 238 -21.99 10.09 5.06
C GLU A 238 -21.14 10.32 3.80
N ILE A 239 -20.73 9.28 3.08
CA ILE A 239 -19.97 9.42 1.84
C ILE A 239 -20.90 9.86 0.70
N THR A 240 -22.06 9.21 0.59
CA THR A 240 -23.04 9.54 -0.47
C THR A 240 -24.02 10.62 -0.07
N GLN A 241 -24.08 10.98 1.23
CA GLN A 241 -25.05 11.91 1.81
C GLN A 241 -26.49 11.49 1.52
N GLU A 242 -26.77 10.20 1.73
CA GLU A 242 -28.08 9.58 1.47
C GLU A 242 -28.43 8.55 2.56
N PRO A 243 -29.72 8.26 2.79
CA PRO A 243 -30.13 7.15 3.66
C PRO A 243 -29.62 5.79 3.16
N VAL A 244 -29.32 4.87 4.09
CA VAL A 244 -28.86 3.49 3.80
C VAL A 244 -29.97 2.57 3.31
#